data_AF-A0A955XTV4-F1
#
_entry.id   AF-A0A955XTV4-F1
#
_cell.length_a   1.000
_cell.length_b   1.000
_cell.length_c   1.000
_cell.angle_alpha   90.00
_cell.angle_beta   90.00
_cell.angle_gamma   90.00
#
_symmetry.space_group_name_H-M   'P 1'
#
loop_
_entity.id
_entity.type
_entity.pdbx_description
1 polymer ?
#
loop_
_entity_poly.entity_id
_entity_poly.type
_entity_poly.pdbx_seq_one_letter_code
_entity_poly.pdbx_strand_id
1 'polypeptide(L)'
;MAASPKRHLAKALARARRLRRKARAWIRKPAAQIVFHVDYQSPPNEFMDSHRGQRIIDYLVENGLLSPRHWIRPRPATFEQLNLVHSFDYLEQLDAKEGLWRIFGEHNSGFDAVGALHQQRWMTGGTIAAAREAVKERPVGRPVVNLGGGLHHAHADKGGGSCTVNDVAVAIALLRRGGFS
;
A
#
# COMPACT_ATOMS: atom_id res chain seq x y z
N MET A 1 -23.54 14.44 35.93
CA MET A 1 -23.89 15.60 35.07
C MET A 1 -24.52 15.09 33.78
N ALA A 2 -25.82 15.31 33.56
CA ALA A 2 -26.52 14.89 32.33
C ALA A 2 -26.06 15.76 31.13
N ALA A 3 -25.84 15.15 29.98
CA ALA A 3 -25.42 15.89 28.79
C ALA A 3 -26.55 16.80 28.26
N SER A 4 -26.21 18.04 27.89
CA SER A 4 -27.17 19.03 27.35
C SER A 4 -27.94 18.51 26.12
N PRO A 5 -29.26 18.79 26.00
CA PRO A 5 -30.09 18.42 24.83
C PRO A 5 -29.46 18.79 23.47
N LYS A 6 -28.72 19.90 23.40
CA LYS A 6 -27.99 20.33 22.19
C LYS A 6 -26.89 19.32 21.78
N ARG A 7 -26.22 18.69 22.76
CA ARG A 7 -25.19 17.65 22.51
C ARG A 7 -25.83 16.37 21.96
N HIS A 8 -27.03 16.02 22.42
CA HIS A 8 -27.76 14.85 21.92
C HIS A 8 -28.21 15.04 20.47
N LEU A 9 -28.78 16.20 20.14
CA LEU A 9 -29.20 16.53 18.77
C LEU A 9 -28.00 16.58 17.80
N ALA A 10 -26.88 17.19 18.20
CA ALA A 10 -25.66 17.24 17.39
C ALA A 10 -25.12 15.83 17.07
N LYS A 11 -25.10 14.93 18.08
CA LYS A 11 -24.70 13.51 17.89
C LYS A 11 -25.65 12.77 16.93
N ALA A 12 -26.96 12.99 17.07
CA ALA A 12 -27.95 12.37 16.19
C ALA A 12 -27.79 12.83 14.73
N LEU A 13 -27.60 14.13 14.50
CA LEU A 13 -27.36 14.70 13.17
C LEU A 13 -26.04 14.18 12.55
N ALA A 14 -24.97 14.10 13.34
CA ALA A 14 -23.69 13.54 12.88
C ALA A 14 -23.85 12.07 12.47
N ARG A 15 -24.58 11.26 13.25
CA ARG A 15 -24.89 9.86 12.92
C ARG A 15 -25.70 9.75 11.63
N ALA A 16 -26.74 10.56 11.47
CA ALA A 16 -27.57 10.57 10.25
C ALA A 16 -26.75 10.96 9.01
N ARG A 17 -25.89 11.98 9.10
CA ARG A 17 -24.96 12.37 8.03
C ARG A 17 -24.01 11.23 7.67
N ARG A 18 -23.44 10.55 8.66
CA ARG A 18 -22.55 9.40 8.45
C ARG A 18 -23.25 8.23 7.76
N LEU A 19 -24.48 7.88 8.16
CA LEU A 19 -25.28 6.84 7.51
C LEU A 19 -25.59 7.19 6.05
N ARG A 20 -25.98 8.44 5.78
CA ARG A 20 -26.19 8.95 4.41
C ARG A 20 -24.90 8.86 3.57
N ARG A 21 -23.74 9.21 4.14
CA ARG A 21 -22.44 9.05 3.47
C ARG A 21 -22.14 7.59 3.15
N LYS A 22 -22.31 6.67 4.11
CA LYS A 22 -22.13 5.23 3.89
C LYS A 22 -23.02 4.73 2.76
N ALA A 23 -24.31 5.05 2.76
CA ALA A 23 -25.22 4.67 1.67
C ALA A 23 -24.75 5.21 0.31
N ARG A 24 -24.30 6.47 0.25
CA ARG A 24 -23.74 7.05 -0.99
C ARG A 24 -22.45 6.37 -1.44
N ALA A 25 -21.54 6.06 -0.53
CA ALA A 25 -20.25 5.43 -0.82
C ALA A 25 -20.40 4.01 -1.37
N TRP A 26 -21.53 3.34 -1.10
CA TRP A 26 -21.85 2.03 -1.66
C TRP A 26 -22.26 2.07 -3.14
N ILE A 27 -22.81 3.20 -3.61
CA ILE A 27 -23.33 3.35 -4.98
C ILE A 27 -22.36 4.15 -5.85
N ARG A 28 -21.73 5.20 -5.28
CA ARG A 28 -20.86 6.10 -6.02
C ARG A 28 -19.41 5.62 -5.95
N LYS A 29 -18.74 5.61 -7.11
CA LYS A 29 -17.30 5.36 -7.18
C LYS A 29 -16.53 6.47 -6.42
N PRO A 30 -15.50 6.15 -5.62
CA PRO A 30 -14.79 7.11 -4.76
C PRO A 30 -13.90 8.05 -5.57
N ALA A 31 -13.78 9.33 -5.21
CA ALA A 31 -13.04 10.33 -6.01
C ALA A 31 -11.60 9.91 -6.36
N ALA A 32 -10.94 9.20 -5.45
CA ALA A 32 -9.71 8.46 -5.69
C ALA A 32 -9.95 6.97 -5.45
N GLN A 33 -9.36 6.11 -6.27
CA GLN A 33 -9.30 4.68 -6.00
C GLN A 33 -8.21 4.41 -4.97
N ILE A 34 -8.46 3.46 -4.09
CA ILE A 34 -7.51 3.06 -3.06
C ILE A 34 -7.02 1.65 -3.37
N VAL A 35 -5.72 1.40 -3.20
CA VAL A 35 -5.11 0.07 -3.29
C VAL A 35 -4.57 -0.31 -1.92
N PHE A 36 -5.00 -1.46 -1.42
CA PHE A 36 -4.61 -1.95 -0.11
C PHE A 36 -4.72 -3.48 0.01
N HIS A 37 -3.79 -4.08 0.74
CA HIS A 37 -3.87 -5.46 1.20
C HIS A 37 -3.50 -5.57 2.69
N VAL A 38 -4.08 -6.53 3.39
CA VAL A 38 -3.75 -6.80 4.81
C VAL A 38 -2.28 -7.22 4.97
N ASP A 39 -1.72 -7.90 3.98
CA ASP A 39 -0.30 -8.31 3.96
C ASP A 39 0.69 -7.16 3.72
N TYR A 40 0.20 -5.90 3.66
CA TYR A 40 1.07 -4.74 3.85
C TYR A 40 1.55 -4.61 5.30
N GLN A 41 0.97 -5.38 6.22
CA GLN A 41 1.35 -5.38 7.63
C GLN A 41 2.61 -6.24 7.82
N SER A 42 3.61 -5.68 8.49
CA SER A 42 4.72 -6.42 9.08
C SER A 42 4.49 -6.61 10.57
N PRO A 43 5.24 -7.51 11.22
CA PRO A 43 5.41 -7.45 12.67
C PRO A 43 5.74 -6.01 13.11
N PRO A 44 5.19 -5.55 14.26
CA PRO A 44 5.50 -4.24 14.80
C PRO A 44 7.01 -4.04 14.90
N ASN A 45 7.49 -2.92 14.40
CA ASN A 45 8.89 -2.50 14.55
C ASN A 45 8.93 -1.00 14.81
N GLU A 46 10.06 -0.53 15.36
CA GLU A 46 10.26 0.87 15.71
C GLU A 46 10.40 1.81 14.50
N PHE A 47 10.68 1.24 13.32
CA PHE A 47 10.98 2.01 12.12
C PHE A 47 9.74 2.36 11.28
N MET A 48 8.69 1.53 11.35
CA MET A 48 7.50 1.67 10.51
C MET A 48 6.21 1.35 11.26
N ASP A 49 5.19 2.21 11.07
CA ASP A 49 3.81 1.92 11.48
C ASP A 49 3.23 0.83 10.56
N SER A 50 3.38 -0.43 10.98
CA SER A 50 2.92 -1.59 10.22
C SER A 50 1.41 -1.62 9.99
N HIS A 51 0.63 -0.89 10.78
CA HIS A 51 -0.83 -0.84 10.68
C HIS A 51 -1.34 0.43 10.03
N ARG A 52 -0.47 1.31 9.52
CA ARG A 52 -0.84 2.60 8.91
C ARG A 52 -1.93 2.43 7.85
N GLY A 53 -1.74 1.50 6.91
CA GLY A 53 -2.69 1.24 5.83
C GLY A 53 -4.05 0.77 6.36
N GLN A 54 -4.05 -0.10 7.37
CA GLN A 54 -5.27 -0.60 8.02
C GLN A 54 -6.02 0.49 8.79
N ARG A 55 -5.31 1.40 9.46
CA ARG A 55 -5.93 2.55 10.15
C ARG A 55 -6.58 3.51 9.15
N ILE A 56 -5.96 3.73 7.99
CA ILE A 56 -6.51 4.57 6.91
C ILE A 56 -7.75 3.92 6.29
N ILE A 57 -7.61 2.70 5.76
CA ILE A 57 -8.57 1.60 5.91
C ILE A 57 -9.90 1.89 6.62
N ASP A 58 -9.83 1.59 7.92
CA ASP A 58 -10.91 1.62 8.87
C ASP A 58 -11.50 3.02 8.98
N TYR A 59 -10.65 4.06 9.06
CA TYR A 59 -11.13 5.44 9.13
C TYR A 59 -12.01 5.82 7.93
N LEU A 60 -11.58 5.49 6.71
CA LEU A 60 -12.33 5.81 5.49
C LEU A 60 -13.67 5.07 5.45
N VAL A 61 -13.71 3.80 5.86
CA VAL A 61 -14.92 2.97 5.89
C VAL A 61 -15.88 3.43 6.98
N GLU A 62 -15.38 3.62 8.20
CA GLU A 62 -16.17 4.03 9.35
C GLU A 62 -16.86 5.36 9.13
N ASN A 63 -16.19 6.29 8.45
CA ASN A 63 -16.72 7.62 8.15
C ASN A 63 -17.58 7.69 6.88
N GLY A 64 -17.71 6.58 6.14
CA GLY A 64 -18.47 6.49 4.91
C GLY A 64 -17.85 7.25 3.73
N LEU A 65 -16.52 7.36 3.74
CA LEU A 65 -15.73 7.98 2.66
C LEU A 65 -15.31 6.95 1.61
N LEU A 66 -15.25 5.67 2.00
CA LEU A 66 -14.94 4.55 1.12
C LEU A 66 -15.88 3.38 1.43
N SER A 67 -16.28 2.64 0.40
CA SER A 67 -16.97 1.36 0.55
C SER A 67 -15.96 0.21 0.38
N PRO A 68 -16.06 -0.87 1.17
CA PRO A 68 -15.28 -2.10 0.97
C PRO A 68 -15.36 -2.72 -0.43
N ARG A 69 -16.37 -2.34 -1.23
CA ARG A 69 -16.52 -2.79 -2.62
C ARG A 69 -15.64 -2.05 -3.62
N HIS A 70 -15.05 -0.92 -3.23
CA HIS A 70 -14.44 0.03 -4.17
C HIS A 70 -12.92 0.14 -4.09
N TRP A 71 -12.23 -0.50 -3.14
CA TRP A 71 -10.77 -0.52 -3.16
C TRP A 71 -10.23 -1.76 -3.86
N ILE A 72 -9.06 -1.60 -4.46
CA ILE A 72 -8.37 -2.61 -5.23
C ILE A 72 -7.52 -3.44 -4.27
N ARG A 73 -7.66 -4.76 -4.36
CA ARG A 73 -6.79 -5.71 -3.67
C ARG A 73 -5.71 -6.17 -4.65
N PRO A 74 -4.44 -5.81 -4.41
CA PRO A 74 -3.35 -6.22 -5.29
C PRO A 74 -3.00 -7.70 -5.08
N ARG A 75 -2.04 -8.18 -5.88
CA ARG A 75 -1.27 -9.41 -5.65
C ARG A 75 0.19 -9.02 -5.37
N PRO A 76 1.00 -9.85 -4.69
CA PRO A 76 2.40 -9.52 -4.49
C PRO A 76 3.13 -9.51 -5.83
N ALA A 77 4.16 -8.67 -5.93
CA ALA A 77 5.05 -8.66 -7.09
C ALA A 77 5.78 -10.01 -7.21
N THR A 78 5.90 -10.53 -8.44
CA THR A 78 6.71 -11.71 -8.72
C THR A 78 8.18 -11.32 -8.83
N PHE A 79 9.09 -12.26 -8.59
CA PHE A 79 10.53 -11.99 -8.81
C PHE A 79 10.82 -11.61 -10.26
N GLU A 80 10.11 -12.18 -11.23
CA GLU A 80 10.17 -11.77 -12.65
C GLU A 80 9.83 -10.29 -12.85
N GLN A 81 8.84 -9.77 -12.13
CA GLN A 81 8.49 -8.35 -12.17
C GLN A 81 9.56 -7.49 -11.50
N LEU A 82 10.13 -7.95 -10.38
CA LEU A 82 11.22 -7.25 -9.70
C LEU A 82 12.47 -7.18 -10.57
N ASN A 83 12.78 -8.27 -11.29
CA ASN A 83 13.95 -8.42 -12.16
C ASN A 83 13.92 -7.49 -13.39
N LEU A 84 12.85 -6.72 -13.59
CA LEU A 84 12.80 -5.67 -14.61
C LEU A 84 13.70 -4.48 -14.27
N VAL A 85 14.02 -4.27 -12.99
CA VAL A 85 14.83 -3.14 -12.52
C VAL A 85 15.90 -3.55 -11.51
N HIS A 86 15.70 -4.67 -10.82
CA HIS A 86 16.69 -5.29 -9.93
C HIS A 86 17.48 -6.34 -10.69
N SER A 87 18.77 -6.48 -10.39
CA SER A 87 19.61 -7.53 -10.96
C SER A 87 19.23 -8.91 -10.39
N PHE A 88 19.42 -9.95 -11.20
CA PHE A 88 19.17 -11.33 -10.80
C PHE A 88 20.01 -11.70 -9.56
N ASP A 89 21.32 -11.42 -9.61
CA ASP A 89 22.25 -11.70 -8.52
C ASP A 89 21.84 -11.03 -7.20
N TYR A 90 21.28 -9.81 -7.27
CA TYR A 90 20.76 -9.14 -6.08
C TYR A 90 19.49 -9.82 -5.56
N LEU A 91 18.55 -10.17 -6.43
CA LEU A 91 17.32 -10.84 -6.02
C LEU A 91 17.57 -12.23 -5.43
N GLU A 92 18.57 -12.97 -5.93
CA GLU A 92 19.00 -14.24 -5.33
C GLU A 92 19.53 -14.05 -3.91
N GLN A 93 20.27 -12.98 -3.65
CA GLN A 93 20.75 -12.67 -2.30
C GLN A 93 19.61 -12.40 -1.31
N LEU A 94 18.45 -11.91 -1.79
CA LEU A 94 17.28 -11.67 -0.94
C LEU A 94 16.58 -12.96 -0.50
N ASP A 95 16.85 -14.10 -1.13
CA ASP A 95 16.33 -15.40 -0.70
C ASP A 95 17.07 -15.94 0.54
N ALA A 96 18.31 -15.46 0.75
CA ALA A 96 19.11 -15.77 1.92
C ALA A 96 18.88 -14.75 3.06
N LYS A 97 18.80 -15.27 4.29
CA LYS A 97 18.64 -14.44 5.50
C LYS A 97 19.76 -13.42 5.66
N GLU A 98 20.97 -13.84 5.29
CA GLU A 98 22.21 -13.05 5.37
C GLU A 98 22.18 -11.86 4.40
N GLY A 99 21.63 -12.04 3.20
CA GLY A 99 21.49 -10.94 2.23
C GLY A 99 20.50 -9.89 2.71
N LEU A 100 19.39 -10.31 3.32
CA LEU A 100 18.42 -9.41 3.92
C LEU A 100 18.99 -8.67 5.14
N TRP A 101 19.81 -9.32 5.97
CA TRP A 101 20.44 -8.69 7.13
C TRP A 101 21.39 -7.56 6.76
N ARG A 102 22.07 -7.61 5.62
CA ARG A 102 22.89 -6.47 5.15
C ARG A 102 22.07 -5.21 4.88
N ILE A 103 20.78 -5.36 4.58
CA ILE A 103 19.87 -4.24 4.26
C ILE A 103 19.26 -3.66 5.54
N PHE A 104 18.90 -4.53 6.49
CA PHE A 104 18.18 -4.14 7.71
C PHE A 104 19.08 -4.05 8.97
N GLY A 105 20.34 -4.45 8.86
CA GLY A 105 21.32 -4.50 9.95
C GLY A 105 21.36 -5.86 10.66
N GLU A 106 22.55 -6.44 10.81
CA GLU A 106 22.81 -7.72 11.49
C GLU A 106 22.49 -7.72 13.00
N HIS A 107 22.38 -6.54 13.63
CA HIS A 107 22.15 -6.40 15.07
C HIS A 107 20.68 -6.58 15.51
N ASN A 108 19.76 -6.79 14.58
CA ASN A 108 18.34 -6.98 14.88
C ASN A 108 17.96 -8.47 14.91
N SER A 109 18.41 -9.19 15.95
CA SER A 109 18.10 -10.62 16.14
C SER A 109 16.60 -10.93 16.25
N GLY A 110 15.76 -9.92 16.47
CA GLY A 110 14.29 -10.01 16.47
C GLY A 110 13.59 -9.48 15.21
N PHE A 111 14.31 -8.96 14.20
CA PHE A 111 13.69 -8.43 12.99
C PHE A 111 13.43 -9.53 11.95
N ASP A 112 12.17 -9.70 11.60
CA ASP A 112 11.74 -10.64 10.56
C ASP A 112 12.02 -10.06 9.17
N ALA A 113 13.25 -10.23 8.71
CA ALA A 113 13.70 -9.72 7.41
C ALA A 113 12.99 -10.39 6.22
N VAL A 114 12.63 -11.68 6.37
CA VAL A 114 11.86 -12.42 5.35
C VAL A 114 10.43 -11.88 5.27
N GLY A 115 9.81 -11.63 6.42
CA GLY A 115 8.51 -10.96 6.51
C GLY A 115 8.53 -9.55 5.91
N ALA A 116 9.62 -8.80 6.12
CA ALA A 116 9.80 -7.48 5.51
C ALA A 116 9.90 -7.55 3.97
N LEU A 117 10.65 -8.52 3.41
CA LEU A 117 10.66 -8.75 1.96
C LEU A 117 9.27 -9.13 1.44
N HIS A 118 8.57 -10.04 2.12
CA HIS A 118 7.22 -10.45 1.76
C HIS A 118 6.27 -9.24 1.74
N GLN A 119 6.28 -8.42 2.79
CA GLN A 119 5.53 -7.17 2.88
C GLN A 119 5.83 -6.23 1.71
N GLN A 120 7.12 -5.99 1.41
CA GLN A 120 7.52 -5.09 0.34
C GLN A 120 7.15 -5.60 -1.05
N ARG A 121 7.06 -6.92 -1.26
CA ARG A 121 6.50 -7.49 -2.49
C ARG A 121 5.01 -7.19 -2.63
N TRP A 122 4.23 -7.24 -1.55
CA TRP A 122 2.83 -6.82 -1.56
C TRP A 122 2.67 -5.32 -1.84
N MET A 123 3.47 -4.49 -1.18
CA MET A 123 3.52 -3.04 -1.41
C MET A 123 3.83 -2.73 -2.88
N THR A 124 4.81 -3.43 -3.46
CA THR A 124 5.18 -3.31 -4.88
C THR A 124 4.06 -3.72 -5.81
N GLY A 125 3.42 -4.85 -5.53
CA GLY A 125 2.23 -5.30 -6.24
C GLY A 125 1.08 -4.29 -6.20
N GLY A 126 0.93 -3.60 -5.07
CA GLY A 126 0.04 -2.45 -4.89
C GLY A 126 0.33 -1.32 -5.86
N THR A 127 1.60 -0.93 -5.99
CA THR A 127 2.02 0.17 -6.87
C THR A 127 1.86 -0.22 -8.33
N ILE A 128 2.12 -1.48 -8.70
CA ILE A 128 1.82 -2.02 -10.04
C ILE A 128 0.32 -1.92 -10.34
N ALA A 129 -0.54 -2.36 -9.41
CA ALA A 129 -1.99 -2.29 -9.59
C ALA A 129 -2.49 -0.85 -9.69
N ALA A 130 -1.95 0.06 -8.86
CA ALA A 130 -2.28 1.48 -8.88
C ALA A 130 -1.90 2.13 -10.21
N ALA A 131 -0.67 1.88 -10.67
CA ALA A 131 -0.16 2.42 -11.92
C ALA A 131 -0.98 1.93 -13.13
N ARG A 132 -1.29 0.62 -13.18
CA ARG A 132 -2.17 0.05 -14.22
C ARG A 132 -3.56 0.67 -14.20
N GLU A 133 -4.17 0.81 -13.02
CA GLU A 133 -5.49 1.43 -12.89
C GLU A 133 -5.48 2.89 -13.36
N ALA A 134 -4.45 3.66 -12.99
CA ALA A 134 -4.35 5.07 -13.32
C ALA A 134 -4.29 5.34 -14.83
N VAL A 135 -3.69 4.42 -15.61
CA VAL A 135 -3.52 4.58 -17.06
C VAL A 135 -4.63 3.93 -17.90
N LYS A 136 -5.61 3.24 -17.29
CA LYS A 136 -6.72 2.58 -18.01
C LYS A 136 -7.65 3.59 -18.69
N GLU A 137 -7.97 4.68 -18.03
CA GLU A 137 -8.87 5.73 -18.54
C GLU A 137 -8.01 6.89 -19.08
N ARG A 138 -8.27 7.33 -20.32
CA ARG A 138 -7.54 8.44 -20.99
C ARG A 138 -8.42 9.70 -21.05
N PRO A 139 -7.84 10.92 -21.01
CA PRO A 139 -6.41 11.24 -21.04
C PRO A 139 -5.68 11.03 -19.70
N VAL A 140 -6.37 11.14 -18.57
CA VAL A 140 -5.91 10.69 -17.24
C VAL A 140 -7.12 10.15 -16.49
N GLY A 141 -6.99 8.94 -15.94
CA GLY A 141 -8.02 8.34 -15.11
C GLY A 141 -8.18 9.06 -13.78
N ARG A 142 -8.90 8.43 -12.86
CA ARG A 142 -9.07 8.96 -11.50
C ARG A 142 -7.78 8.75 -10.70
N PRO A 143 -7.45 9.62 -9.72
CA PRO A 143 -6.31 9.39 -8.85
C PRO A 143 -6.37 8.00 -8.19
N VAL A 144 -5.24 7.30 -8.16
CA VAL A 144 -5.13 5.98 -7.52
C VAL A 144 -4.04 6.02 -6.46
N VAL A 145 -4.37 5.62 -5.25
CA VAL A 145 -3.49 5.72 -4.08
C VAL A 145 -3.19 4.34 -3.53
N ASN A 146 -1.93 3.91 -3.59
CA ASN A 146 -1.46 2.74 -2.88
C ASN A 146 -1.07 3.12 -1.44
N LEU A 147 -1.73 2.53 -0.43
CA LEU A 147 -1.46 2.86 0.97
C LEU A 147 -0.14 2.27 1.51
N GLY A 148 0.45 1.34 0.78
CA GLY A 148 1.71 0.69 1.10
C GLY A 148 2.87 1.09 0.21
N GLY A 149 2.72 1.94 -0.82
CA GLY A 149 3.82 2.21 -1.75
C GLY A 149 4.90 3.16 -1.19
N GLY A 150 5.86 3.51 -2.04
CA GLY A 150 6.88 4.54 -1.75
C GLY A 150 8.24 3.97 -1.34
N LEU A 151 8.54 2.74 -1.76
CA LEU A 151 9.84 2.10 -1.56
C LEU A 151 10.81 2.66 -2.62
N HIS A 152 11.40 3.82 -2.36
CA HIS A 152 12.20 4.55 -3.37
C HIS A 152 13.71 4.50 -3.18
N HIS A 153 14.20 3.92 -2.08
CA HIS A 153 15.62 3.93 -1.73
C HIS A 153 16.41 2.73 -2.29
N ALA A 154 15.75 1.66 -2.72
CA ALA A 154 16.44 0.53 -3.32
C ALA A 154 16.97 0.88 -4.71
N HIS A 155 18.21 0.49 -4.97
CA HIS A 155 18.88 0.58 -6.28
C HIS A 155 18.79 -0.77 -7.00
N ALA A 156 19.33 -0.85 -8.22
CA ALA A 156 19.25 -2.07 -9.05
C ALA A 156 19.97 -3.29 -8.43
N ASP A 157 21.02 -3.07 -7.64
CA ASP A 157 21.90 -4.11 -7.12
C ASP A 157 22.03 -4.09 -5.58
N LYS A 158 21.26 -3.23 -4.90
CA LYS A 158 21.28 -3.12 -3.44
C LYS A 158 20.01 -2.50 -2.88
N GLY A 159 19.65 -2.96 -1.67
CA GLY A 159 18.66 -2.30 -0.83
C GLY A 159 19.21 -1.01 -0.21
N GLY A 160 18.34 -0.21 0.40
CA GLY A 160 18.72 1.02 1.08
C GLY A 160 17.55 1.63 1.83
N GLY A 161 17.81 2.33 2.94
CA GLY A 161 16.77 3.02 3.72
C GLY A 161 15.56 2.14 4.04
N SER A 162 15.82 0.89 4.49
CA SER A 162 14.83 -0.15 4.78
C SER A 162 13.99 -0.63 3.58
N CYS A 163 14.34 -0.26 2.35
CA CYS A 163 13.73 -0.75 1.12
C CYS A 163 14.60 -1.88 0.54
N THR A 164 14.04 -3.08 0.41
CA THR A 164 14.66 -4.21 -0.33
C THR A 164 14.40 -4.10 -1.83
N VAL A 165 13.27 -3.54 -2.23
CA VAL A 165 12.88 -3.38 -3.64
C VAL A 165 12.38 -1.97 -3.92
N ASN A 166 12.39 -1.59 -5.19
CA ASN A 166 11.95 -0.27 -5.65
C ASN A 166 10.61 -0.38 -6.38
N ASP A 167 9.51 -0.08 -5.69
CA ASP A 167 8.17 -0.29 -6.23
C ASP A 167 7.82 0.67 -7.38
N VAL A 168 8.30 1.92 -7.27
CA VAL A 168 8.10 2.96 -8.29
C VAL A 168 8.80 2.57 -9.59
N ALA A 169 10.07 2.17 -9.51
CA ALA A 169 10.85 1.75 -10.66
C ALA A 169 10.22 0.51 -11.34
N VAL A 170 9.82 -0.50 -10.56
CA VAL A 170 9.15 -1.71 -11.07
C VAL A 170 7.84 -1.37 -11.80
N ALA A 171 7.00 -0.50 -11.22
CA ALA A 171 5.73 -0.12 -11.84
C ALA A 171 5.95 0.63 -13.16
N ILE A 172 6.91 1.57 -13.21
CA ILE A 172 7.27 2.30 -14.43
C ILE A 172 7.79 1.34 -15.51
N ALA A 173 8.70 0.42 -15.15
CA ALA A 173 9.25 -0.55 -16.09
C ALA A 173 8.16 -1.46 -16.68
N LEU A 174 7.20 -1.90 -15.86
CA LEU A 174 6.06 -2.69 -16.32
C LEU A 174 5.13 -1.91 -17.27
N LEU A 175 4.85 -0.64 -16.97
CA LEU A 175 4.05 0.20 -17.87
C LEU A 175 4.76 0.41 -19.22
N ARG A 176 6.07 0.71 -19.20
CA ARG A 176 6.89 0.86 -20.42
C ARG A 176 6.92 -0.41 -21.25
N ARG A 177 7.09 -1.58 -20.61
CA ARG A 177 7.00 -2.89 -21.28
C ARG A 177 5.62 -3.13 -21.92
N GLY A 178 4.57 -2.52 -21.37
CA GLY A 178 3.21 -2.52 -21.93
C GLY A 178 2.94 -1.44 -22.98
N GLY A 179 3.95 -0.69 -23.43
CA GLY A 179 3.82 0.34 -24.46
C GLY A 179 3.47 1.74 -23.96
N PHE A 180 3.57 2.00 -22.65
CA PHE A 180 3.43 3.36 -22.10
C PHE A 180 4.73 4.16 -22.30
N SER A 181 4.71 5.14 -23.21
CA SER A 181 5.83 6.04 -23.53
C SER A 181 5.59 7.46 -23.05
#